data_AF-A0AB40CTM2-F1
#
_entry.id   AF-A0AB40CTM2-F1
#
_cell.length_a   1.000
_cell.length_b   1.000
_cell.length_c   1.000
_cell.angle_alpha   90.00
_cell.angle_beta   90.00
_cell.angle_gamma   90.00
#
_symmetry.space_group_name_H-M   'P 1'
#
loop_
_entity.id
_entity.type
_entity.pdbx_description
1 polymer ?
#
loop_
_entity_poly.entity_id
_entity_poly.type
_entity_poly.pdbx_seq_one_letter_code
_entity_poly.pdbx_strand_id
1 'polypeptide(L)'
;MSQKRQPEEGGDGGASDEKKRPRVPALHGVVIEALKMDALQKLLAALEPLVRRVVKEEVELALAKHLSCIKRQCGKQVYPSASGSLQLQFMSKLSLPIFTGSKIEGEDCNVVNIALVDGLTGQVVMSGPESSLKVEIVVLEGDFEGDEEDNWTYEDFRNNIVREREGKRSLLTGDVYLELTEGIGVLGELSFTDNSSWTRSRKFRLGASIVDGCYNGTRIKEAKTEPFMVKDHRGELYKKHYPPALMDEVWRLEKIGKDGAFHKRLSIENINTVKDFLTLLYTDATRLRNLCRY
;
A
#
# COMPACT_ATOMS: atom_id res chain seq x y z
N MET A 1 -12.55 56.78 -57.86
CA MET A 1 -13.32 55.88 -58.74
C MET A 1 -13.32 56.48 -60.13
N SER A 2 -12.53 55.91 -61.04
CA SER A 2 -12.59 56.23 -62.47
C SER A 2 -12.30 54.94 -63.23
N GLN A 3 -13.31 54.38 -63.87
CA GLN A 3 -13.16 53.34 -64.88
C GLN A 3 -13.01 54.02 -66.24
N LYS A 4 -12.00 53.60 -67.02
CA LYS A 4 -11.91 53.90 -68.44
C LYS A 4 -11.55 52.60 -69.16
N ARG A 5 -12.42 52.18 -70.09
CA ARG A 5 -12.19 51.11 -71.05
C ARG A 5 -11.98 51.69 -72.45
N GLN A 6 -11.40 50.83 -73.29
CA GLN A 6 -11.14 50.90 -74.74
C GLN A 6 -9.75 51.43 -75.14
N PRO A 7 -9.17 51.00 -76.29
CA PRO A 7 -9.73 50.19 -77.40
C PRO A 7 -8.83 49.01 -77.89
N GLU A 8 -9.32 48.33 -78.93
CA GLU A 8 -8.71 47.27 -79.75
C GLU A 8 -7.63 47.76 -80.75
N GLU A 9 -7.02 46.76 -81.41
CA GLU A 9 -6.06 46.68 -82.54
C GLU A 9 -4.65 46.28 -82.06
N GLY A 10 -3.91 45.33 -82.65
CA GLY A 10 -3.98 44.54 -83.87
C GLY A 10 -2.65 43.74 -83.89
N GLY A 11 -2.66 42.54 -84.46
CA GLY A 11 -1.68 41.47 -84.18
C GLY A 11 -0.23 41.67 -84.64
N ASP A 12 0.68 40.85 -84.09
CA ASP A 12 1.33 39.72 -84.78
C ASP A 12 2.28 38.98 -83.80
N GLY A 13 2.48 37.68 -84.02
CA GLY A 13 3.70 36.98 -83.58
C GLY A 13 3.62 36.06 -82.35
N GLY A 14 3.14 34.83 -82.57
CA GLY A 14 3.96 33.65 -82.24
C GLY A 14 3.90 33.01 -80.84
N ALA A 15 3.73 31.68 -80.89
CA ALA A 15 4.15 30.66 -79.93
C ALA A 15 3.25 30.36 -78.72
N SER A 16 2.91 29.07 -78.65
CA SER A 16 1.95 28.39 -77.80
C SER A 16 2.36 28.22 -76.34
N ASP A 17 1.34 28.26 -75.47
CA ASP A 17 1.29 27.97 -74.03
C ASP A 17 2.15 26.79 -73.52
N GLU A 18 2.94 27.02 -72.48
CA GLU A 18 3.31 25.99 -71.50
C GLU A 18 3.18 26.50 -70.05
N LYS A 19 2.30 25.82 -69.29
CA LYS A 19 2.13 25.98 -67.84
C LYS A 19 3.23 25.23 -67.08
N LYS A 20 3.86 25.94 -66.14
CA LYS A 20 4.96 25.52 -65.24
C LYS A 20 4.70 24.18 -64.53
N ARG A 21 5.64 23.24 -64.67
CA ARG A 21 5.76 22.00 -63.86
C ARG A 21 6.79 22.16 -62.71
N PRO A 22 6.70 21.38 -61.62
CA PRO A 22 7.58 21.48 -60.45
C PRO A 22 9.00 20.99 -60.77
N ARG A 23 10.03 21.64 -60.19
CA ARG A 23 11.44 21.22 -60.31
C ARG A 23 11.66 19.89 -59.58
N VAL A 24 12.00 18.86 -60.34
CA VAL A 24 12.41 17.53 -59.86
C VAL A 24 13.79 17.64 -59.20
N PRO A 25 14.05 17.00 -58.03
CA PRO A 25 15.39 16.97 -57.45
C PRO A 25 16.36 16.32 -58.43
N ALA A 26 17.55 16.89 -58.59
CA ALA A 26 18.55 16.38 -59.51
C ALA A 26 18.89 14.92 -59.16
N LEU A 27 18.60 14.00 -60.08
CA LEU A 27 18.79 12.55 -59.93
C LEU A 27 20.20 12.17 -59.43
N HIS A 28 21.20 13.00 -59.72
CA HIS A 28 22.57 12.84 -59.26
C HIS A 28 22.73 12.85 -57.72
N GLY A 29 21.96 13.69 -57.01
CA GLY A 29 22.01 13.75 -55.54
C GLY A 29 21.47 12.50 -54.88
N VAL A 30 20.34 11.99 -55.40
CA VAL A 30 19.67 10.77 -54.92
C VAL A 30 20.55 9.53 -55.15
N VAL A 31 21.24 9.45 -56.29
CA VAL A 31 22.15 8.33 -56.60
C VAL A 31 23.37 8.31 -55.67
N ILE A 32 23.97 9.47 -55.38
CA ILE A 32 25.10 9.55 -54.44
C ILE A 32 24.66 9.18 -53.01
N GLU A 33 23.47 9.61 -52.60
CA GLU A 33 22.93 9.30 -51.27
C GLU A 33 22.60 7.81 -51.15
N ALA A 34 22.01 7.19 -52.18
CA ALA A 34 21.78 5.76 -52.24
C ALA A 34 23.08 4.94 -52.19
N LEU A 35 24.13 5.36 -52.88
CA LEU A 35 25.45 4.72 -52.83
C LEU A 35 26.11 4.85 -51.46
N LYS A 36 25.93 5.98 -50.76
CA LYS A 36 26.40 6.17 -49.39
C LYS A 36 25.63 5.28 -48.39
N MET A 37 24.31 5.15 -48.57
CA MET A 37 23.51 4.24 -47.75
C MET A 37 23.90 2.78 -47.96
N ASP A 38 24.12 2.35 -49.21
CA ASP A 38 24.60 1.01 -49.54
C ASP A 38 25.99 0.74 -48.93
N ALA A 39 26.90 1.73 -48.96
CA ALA A 39 28.20 1.63 -48.30
C ALA A 39 28.10 1.49 -46.77
N LEU A 40 27.22 2.25 -46.11
CA LEU A 40 26.98 2.16 -44.67
C LEU A 40 26.34 0.82 -44.28
N GLN A 41 25.41 0.33 -45.10
CA GLN A 41 24.72 -0.92 -44.87
C GLN A 41 25.67 -2.12 -45.02
N LYS A 42 26.59 -2.07 -45.99
CA LYS A 42 27.68 -3.04 -46.13
C LYS A 42 28.67 -3.00 -44.97
N LEU A 43 28.98 -1.81 -44.45
CA LEU A 43 29.89 -1.64 -43.32
C LEU A 43 29.26 -2.18 -42.02
N LEU A 44 27.98 -1.89 -41.78
CA LEU A 44 27.21 -2.45 -40.66
C LEU A 44 27.09 -3.98 -40.76
N ALA A 45 26.85 -4.52 -41.96
CA ALA A 45 26.83 -5.97 -42.19
C ALA A 45 28.21 -6.62 -42.00
N ALA A 46 29.30 -5.91 -42.31
CA ALA A 46 30.67 -6.38 -42.08
C ALA A 46 31.08 -6.32 -40.60
N LEU A 47 30.51 -5.40 -39.82
CA LEU A 47 30.76 -5.26 -38.37
C LEU A 47 29.86 -6.16 -37.52
N GLU A 48 28.68 -6.57 -38.00
CA GLU A 48 27.77 -7.49 -37.30
C GLU A 48 28.47 -8.73 -36.73
N PRO A 49 29.34 -9.46 -37.46
CA PRO A 49 29.99 -10.66 -36.95
C PRO A 49 31.00 -10.36 -35.84
N LEU A 50 31.64 -9.19 -35.88
CA LEU A 50 32.60 -8.75 -34.87
C LEU A 50 31.86 -8.33 -33.59
N VAL A 51 30.79 -7.55 -33.72
CA VAL A 51 29.94 -7.17 -32.57
C VAL A 51 29.30 -8.41 -31.94
N ARG A 52 28.76 -9.34 -32.74
CA ARG A 52 28.19 -10.58 -32.23
C ARG A 52 29.23 -11.44 -31.50
N ARG A 53 30.48 -11.44 -31.97
CA ARG A 53 31.58 -12.17 -31.31
C ARG A 53 31.94 -11.54 -29.97
N VAL A 54 32.15 -10.21 -29.92
CA VAL A 54 32.47 -9.50 -28.67
C VAL A 54 31.36 -9.63 -27.65
N VAL A 55 30.09 -9.48 -28.07
CA VAL A 55 28.95 -9.67 -27.17
C VAL A 55 28.88 -11.11 -26.65
N LYS A 56 29.11 -12.10 -27.50
CA LYS A 56 29.15 -13.51 -27.08
C LYS A 56 30.29 -13.77 -26.10
N GLU A 57 31.50 -13.27 -26.37
CA GLU A 57 32.66 -13.41 -25.49
C GLU A 57 32.44 -12.69 -24.15
N GLU A 58 31.87 -11.49 -24.13
CA GLU A 58 31.53 -10.76 -22.90
C GLU A 58 30.42 -11.46 -22.09
N VAL A 59 29.41 -12.02 -22.76
CA VAL A 59 28.34 -12.79 -22.10
C VAL A 59 28.89 -14.10 -21.54
N GLU A 60 29.71 -14.82 -22.29
CA GLU A 60 30.37 -16.05 -21.82
C GLU A 60 31.34 -15.76 -20.68
N LEU A 61 32.05 -14.62 -20.70
CA LEU A 61 32.95 -14.18 -19.64
C LEU A 61 32.17 -13.73 -18.39
N ALA A 62 31.03 -13.06 -18.55
CA ALA A 62 30.11 -12.72 -17.48
C ALA A 62 29.50 -13.98 -16.84
N LEU A 63 29.05 -14.94 -17.65
CA LEU A 63 28.56 -16.24 -17.19
C LEU A 63 29.66 -17.06 -16.51
N ALA A 64 30.88 -17.08 -17.05
CA ALA A 64 32.02 -17.75 -16.44
C ALA A 64 32.42 -17.09 -15.11
N LYS A 65 32.37 -15.77 -15.00
CA LYS A 65 32.54 -15.04 -13.72
C LYS A 65 31.43 -15.37 -12.72
N HIS A 66 30.18 -15.48 -13.18
CA HIS A 66 29.05 -15.80 -12.33
C HIS A 66 29.10 -17.26 -11.83
N LEU A 67 29.37 -18.21 -12.72
CA LEU A 67 29.54 -19.62 -12.39
C LEU A 67 30.79 -19.87 -11.52
N SER A 68 31.88 -19.13 -11.74
CA SER A 68 33.07 -19.20 -10.88
C SER A 68 32.89 -18.49 -9.53
N CYS A 69 31.92 -17.58 -9.40
CA CYS A 69 31.49 -17.02 -8.13
C CYS A 69 30.70 -18.06 -7.32
N ILE A 70 29.75 -18.74 -7.98
CA ILE A 70 28.94 -19.82 -7.38
C ILE A 70 29.81 -21.01 -6.97
N LYS A 71 30.79 -21.41 -7.81
CA LYS A 71 31.69 -22.54 -7.52
C LYS A 71 32.72 -22.24 -6.42
N ARG A 72 33.02 -20.96 -6.14
CA ARG A 72 33.91 -20.52 -5.05
C ARG A 72 33.21 -20.39 -3.69
N GLN A 73 31.88 -20.44 -3.63
CA GLN A 73 31.12 -20.33 -2.38
C GLN A 73 31.08 -21.63 -1.53
N CYS A 74 31.76 -22.71 -1.93
CA CYS A 74 31.82 -23.96 -1.16
C CYS A 74 33.16 -24.16 -0.38
N GLY A 75 33.82 -23.09 0.03
CA GLY A 75 35.07 -23.22 0.77
C GLY A 75 35.48 -21.97 1.52
N LYS A 76 35.08 -21.92 2.81
CA LYS A 76 35.72 -21.19 3.92
C LYS A 76 36.41 -19.86 3.54
N GLN A 77 35.73 -18.73 3.71
CA GLN A 77 36.35 -17.56 4.35
C GLN A 77 35.33 -16.46 4.62
N VAL A 78 35.43 -15.93 5.84
CA VAL A 78 34.79 -14.71 6.34
C VAL A 78 35.14 -13.54 5.42
N TYR A 79 34.15 -13.02 4.70
CA TYR A 79 34.14 -11.70 4.08
C TYR A 79 32.77 -11.08 4.33
N PRO A 80 32.69 -9.74 4.52
CA PRO A 80 31.48 -9.06 4.94
C PRO A 80 30.37 -9.42 3.98
N SER A 81 29.29 -9.97 4.54
CA SER A 81 28.10 -10.37 3.80
C SER A 81 27.77 -9.29 2.80
N ALA A 82 27.74 -9.64 1.51
CA ALA A 82 26.87 -8.94 0.59
C ALA A 82 25.47 -9.12 1.17
N SER A 83 25.06 -8.19 2.04
CA SER A 83 23.78 -8.23 2.74
C SER A 83 22.70 -8.30 1.67
N GLY A 84 22.16 -9.51 1.45
CA GLY A 84 20.78 -9.62 1.02
C GLY A 84 19.99 -8.74 1.98
N SER A 85 19.25 -7.76 1.45
CA SER A 85 18.56 -6.77 2.26
C SER A 85 17.51 -7.48 3.11
N LEU A 86 17.86 -7.79 4.35
CA LEU A 86 16.96 -8.37 5.32
C LEU A 86 15.77 -7.43 5.54
N GLN A 87 14.57 -8.00 5.65
CA GLN A 87 13.36 -7.24 5.88
C GLN A 87 12.41 -7.97 6.82
N LEU A 88 11.66 -7.22 7.61
CA LEU A 88 10.57 -7.75 8.40
C LEU A 88 9.32 -7.88 7.54
N GLN A 89 8.51 -8.90 7.80
CA GLN A 89 7.25 -9.13 7.09
C GLN A 89 6.18 -9.66 8.04
N PHE A 90 4.98 -9.08 7.96
CA PHE A 90 3.80 -9.66 8.59
C PHE A 90 3.34 -10.88 7.78
N MET A 91 3.36 -12.07 8.38
CA MET A 91 2.98 -13.31 7.70
C MET A 91 1.48 -13.53 7.66
N SER A 92 0.75 -12.92 8.59
CA SER A 92 -0.69 -13.08 8.75
C SER A 92 -1.38 -11.73 8.56
N LYS A 93 -2.53 -11.74 7.88
CA LYS A 93 -3.41 -10.58 7.84
C LYS A 93 -4.09 -10.41 9.20
N LEU A 94 -4.46 -9.17 9.51
CA LEU A 94 -5.18 -8.86 10.74
C LEU A 94 -6.67 -9.20 10.58
N SER A 95 -7.28 -9.68 11.66
CA SER A 95 -8.72 -9.83 11.77
C SER A 95 -9.38 -8.46 11.90
N LEU A 96 -10.29 -8.14 10.97
CA LEU A 96 -11.03 -6.89 10.94
C LEU A 96 -12.52 -7.16 11.18
N PRO A 97 -13.25 -6.26 11.85
CA PRO A 97 -12.83 -4.93 12.34
C PRO A 97 -12.10 -4.98 13.70
N ILE A 98 -11.15 -4.07 13.89
CA ILE A 98 -10.43 -3.89 15.17
C ILE A 98 -11.15 -2.84 16.02
N PHE A 99 -11.33 -3.14 17.30
CA PHE A 99 -11.92 -2.23 18.28
C PHE A 99 -10.90 -1.83 19.36
N THR A 100 -11.08 -0.63 19.92
CA THR A 100 -10.28 -0.18 21.06
C THR A 100 -10.42 -1.12 22.26
N GLY A 101 -9.33 -1.37 22.98
CA GLY A 101 -9.28 -2.26 24.14
C GLY A 101 -9.50 -3.74 23.83
N SER A 102 -9.70 -4.12 22.56
CA SER A 102 -9.74 -5.52 22.14
C SER A 102 -8.36 -5.97 21.66
N LYS A 103 -8.03 -7.25 21.90
CA LYS A 103 -6.78 -7.84 21.41
C LYS A 103 -6.77 -7.84 19.88
N ILE A 104 -5.63 -7.49 19.31
CA ILE A 104 -5.37 -7.59 17.87
C ILE A 104 -5.08 -9.05 17.56
N GLU A 105 -5.86 -9.62 16.66
CA GLU A 105 -5.76 -11.01 16.23
C GLU A 105 -5.50 -11.09 14.72
N GLY A 106 -4.94 -12.21 14.28
CA GLY A 106 -4.82 -12.55 12.88
C GLY A 106 -6.13 -13.10 12.32
N GLU A 107 -6.23 -13.12 10.99
CA GLU A 107 -7.33 -13.75 10.25
C GLU A 107 -7.58 -15.19 10.74
N ASP A 108 -8.85 -15.59 10.80
CA ASP A 108 -9.32 -16.86 11.37
C ASP A 108 -8.96 -17.10 12.86
N CYS A 109 -8.88 -16.02 13.65
CA CYS A 109 -8.49 -16.06 15.08
C CYS A 109 -7.08 -16.63 15.32
N ASN A 110 -6.21 -16.53 14.32
CA ASN A 110 -4.81 -16.94 14.43
C ASN A 110 -3.97 -15.88 15.15
N VAL A 111 -2.78 -16.28 15.59
CA VAL A 111 -1.77 -15.34 16.10
C VAL A 111 -1.16 -14.55 14.93
N VAL A 112 -0.85 -13.28 15.16
CA VAL A 112 -0.15 -12.46 14.16
C VAL A 112 1.34 -12.78 14.26
N ASN A 113 1.91 -13.28 13.17
CA ASN A 113 3.34 -13.61 13.10
C ASN A 113 4.10 -12.57 12.28
N ILE A 114 5.32 -12.27 12.72
CA ILE A 114 6.26 -11.39 12.04
C ILE A 114 7.52 -12.21 11.75
N ALA A 115 7.95 -12.26 10.50
CA ALA A 115 9.13 -12.99 10.10
C ALA A 115 10.23 -12.05 9.61
N LEU A 116 11.47 -12.41 9.90
CA LEU A 116 12.64 -11.87 9.22
C LEU A 116 12.88 -12.67 7.95
N VAL A 117 12.81 -12.01 6.80
CA VAL A 117 13.01 -12.64 5.49
C VAL A 117 14.19 -12.01 4.75
N ASP A 118 14.88 -12.83 3.97
CA ASP A 118 15.90 -12.35 3.03
C ASP A 118 15.20 -11.72 1.81
N GLY A 119 15.48 -10.45 1.54
CA GLY A 119 14.90 -9.72 0.42
C GLY A 119 15.21 -10.30 -0.96
N LEU A 120 16.27 -11.09 -1.12
CA LEU A 120 16.63 -11.72 -2.40
C LEU A 120 15.90 -13.04 -2.62
N THR A 121 15.78 -13.87 -1.58
CA THR A 121 15.23 -15.23 -1.68
C THR A 121 13.77 -15.33 -1.24
N GLY A 122 13.29 -14.34 -0.48
CA GLY A 122 11.97 -14.36 0.16
C GLY A 122 11.83 -15.43 1.26
N GLN A 123 12.93 -16.08 1.66
CA GLN A 123 12.90 -17.13 2.67
C GLN A 123 13.10 -16.56 4.07
N VAL A 124 12.47 -17.20 5.05
CA VAL A 124 12.64 -16.85 6.47
C VAL A 124 14.06 -17.19 6.92
N VAL A 125 14.71 -16.25 7.58
CA VAL A 125 16.06 -16.41 8.11
C VAL A 125 16.00 -17.14 9.45
N MET A 126 16.05 -18.47 9.38
CA MET A 126 15.86 -19.35 10.54
C MET A 126 17.05 -19.44 11.49
N SER A 127 18.25 -19.04 11.03
CA SER A 127 19.49 -19.23 11.78
C SER A 127 20.38 -18.02 11.69
N GLY A 128 21.03 -17.68 12.81
CA GLY A 128 21.97 -16.58 12.90
C GLY A 128 21.61 -15.64 14.03
N PRO A 129 22.54 -14.78 14.48
CA PRO A 129 22.24 -13.75 15.48
C PRO A 129 21.12 -12.78 15.04
N GLU A 130 20.91 -12.59 13.73
CA GLU A 130 19.81 -11.82 13.15
C GLU A 130 18.43 -12.47 13.37
N SER A 131 18.38 -13.80 13.52
CA SER A 131 17.14 -14.56 13.73
C SER A 131 16.57 -14.41 15.14
N SER A 132 17.28 -13.70 16.03
CA SER A 132 16.93 -13.47 17.43
C SER A 132 16.82 -11.99 17.81
N LEU A 133 16.54 -11.13 16.83
CA LEU A 133 16.44 -9.69 17.07
C LEU A 133 15.15 -9.29 17.79
N LYS A 134 15.23 -8.17 18.51
CA LYS A 134 14.09 -7.55 19.16
C LYS A 134 13.37 -6.60 18.21
N VAL A 135 12.08 -6.83 18.03
CA VAL A 135 11.17 -6.06 17.18
C VAL A 135 10.27 -5.20 18.07
N GLU A 136 10.07 -3.95 17.67
CA GLU A 136 9.09 -3.03 18.21
C GLU A 136 7.91 -2.90 17.23
N ILE A 137 6.71 -2.93 17.78
CA ILE A 137 5.47 -2.66 17.04
C ILE A 137 5.08 -1.21 17.23
N VAL A 138 4.94 -0.50 16.12
CA VAL A 138 4.57 0.91 16.10
C VAL A 138 3.27 1.11 15.33
N VAL A 139 2.62 2.25 15.54
CA VAL A 139 1.44 2.64 14.75
C VAL A 139 1.87 3.64 13.70
N LEU A 140 1.50 3.38 12.45
CA LEU A 140 1.79 4.26 11.32
C LEU A 140 0.49 4.91 10.83
N GLU A 141 0.65 6.06 10.16
CA GLU A 141 -0.48 6.77 9.55
C GLU A 141 -1.10 5.91 8.44
N GLY A 142 -2.43 5.87 8.36
CA GLY A 142 -3.14 4.99 7.42
C GLY A 142 -2.86 5.29 5.94
N ASP A 143 -2.49 6.54 5.63
CA ASP A 143 -2.12 6.99 4.28
C ASP A 143 -0.61 6.94 4.00
N PHE A 144 0.16 6.26 4.87
CA PHE A 144 1.55 5.95 4.59
C PHE A 144 1.67 4.92 3.46
N GLU A 145 1.78 5.43 2.24
CA GLU A 145 2.11 4.67 1.04
C GLU A 145 3.62 4.79 0.79
N GLY A 146 4.23 3.71 0.30
CA GLY A 146 5.63 3.75 -0.14
C GLY A 146 5.73 4.48 -1.49
N ASP A 147 6.92 4.49 -2.07
CA ASP A 147 7.06 4.84 -3.49
C ASP A 147 6.40 3.80 -4.41
N GLU A 148 6.55 3.96 -5.73
CA GLU A 148 5.96 3.06 -6.73
C GLU A 148 6.37 1.58 -6.56
N GLU A 149 7.46 1.30 -5.82
CA GLU A 149 7.99 -0.03 -5.57
C GLU A 149 7.85 -0.44 -4.08
N ASP A 150 7.01 0.28 -3.33
CA ASP A 150 6.80 0.11 -1.89
C ASP A 150 8.14 0.15 -1.09
N ASN A 151 9.05 1.01 -1.55
CA ASN A 151 10.27 1.39 -0.88
C ASN A 151 10.06 2.71 -0.11
N TRP A 152 10.65 2.78 1.08
CA TRP A 152 10.64 3.98 1.93
C TRP A 152 11.96 4.08 2.68
N THR A 153 12.36 5.31 2.99
CA THR A 153 13.54 5.56 3.81
C THR A 153 13.24 5.30 5.29
N TYR A 154 14.28 5.14 6.10
CA TYR A 154 14.12 5.00 7.55
C TYR A 154 13.47 6.25 8.15
N GLU A 155 13.84 7.42 7.62
CA GLU A 155 13.25 8.71 8.00
C GLU A 155 11.76 8.78 7.66
N ASP A 156 11.35 8.31 6.47
CA ASP A 156 9.94 8.29 6.08
C ASP A 156 9.12 7.41 7.02
N PHE A 157 9.62 6.20 7.34
CA PHE A 157 8.96 5.32 8.29
C PHE A 157 8.79 6.01 9.65
N ARG A 158 9.87 6.58 10.18
CA ARG A 158 9.88 7.25 11.49
C ARG A 158 8.96 8.48 11.53
N ASN A 159 8.91 9.26 10.46
CA ASN A 159 8.08 10.45 10.34
C ASN A 159 6.57 10.11 10.27
N ASN A 160 6.23 8.90 9.81
CA ASN A 160 4.86 8.42 9.73
C ASN A 160 4.37 7.69 10.98
N ILE A 161 5.21 7.57 12.03
CA ILE A 161 4.79 7.01 13.32
C ILE A 161 3.80 7.95 14.00
N VAL A 162 2.60 7.45 14.24
CA VAL A 162 1.52 8.17 14.90
C VAL A 162 1.75 8.14 16.40
N ARG A 163 1.79 9.33 17.00
CA ARG A 163 1.81 9.50 18.45
C ARG A 163 0.41 9.68 19.01
N GLU A 164 0.25 9.37 20.28
CA GLU A 164 -0.98 9.65 21.02
C GLU A 164 -1.35 11.14 21.00
N ARG A 165 -2.64 11.44 21.23
CA ARG A 165 -3.07 12.82 21.44
C ARG A 165 -2.53 13.36 22.76
N GLU A 166 -2.29 14.67 22.81
CA GLU A 166 -1.86 15.35 24.04
C GLU A 166 -2.75 14.97 25.23
N GLY A 167 -2.11 14.48 26.31
CA GLY A 167 -2.79 14.08 27.54
C GLY A 167 -3.45 12.69 27.52
N LYS A 168 -3.34 11.92 26.43
CA LYS A 168 -3.79 10.51 26.40
C LYS A 168 -2.65 9.54 26.72
N ARG A 169 -3.01 8.29 27.05
CA ARG A 169 -2.07 7.17 27.16
C ARG A 169 -1.56 6.79 25.77
N SER A 170 -0.43 6.07 25.73
CA SER A 170 0.16 5.51 24.51
C SER A 170 -0.90 4.82 23.65
N LEU A 171 -0.77 4.95 22.33
CA LEU A 171 -1.77 4.48 21.37
C LEU A 171 -1.94 2.95 21.36
N LEU A 172 -0.86 2.23 21.71
CA LEU A 172 -0.84 0.78 21.93
C LEU A 172 -0.71 0.46 23.41
N THR A 173 -1.28 -0.67 23.83
CA THR A 173 -1.14 -1.24 25.17
C THR A 173 -0.94 -2.74 25.08
N GLY A 174 -0.04 -3.26 25.93
CA GLY A 174 0.32 -4.67 26.00
C GLY A 174 1.71 -4.95 25.44
N ASP A 175 1.86 -6.03 24.68
CA ASP A 175 3.13 -6.56 24.18
C ASP A 175 3.60 -5.80 22.92
N VAL A 176 4.08 -4.57 23.14
CA VAL A 176 4.59 -3.69 22.07
C VAL A 176 5.94 -4.18 21.52
N TYR A 177 6.70 -4.93 22.31
CA TYR A 177 7.97 -5.51 21.90
C TYR A 177 7.86 -7.03 21.84
N LEU A 178 8.49 -7.61 20.84
CA LEU A 178 8.62 -9.06 20.72
C LEU A 178 10.04 -9.44 20.28
N GLU A 179 10.44 -10.65 20.61
CA GLU A 179 11.74 -11.21 20.21
C GLU A 179 11.51 -12.25 19.13
N LEU A 180 12.36 -12.23 18.09
CA LEU A 180 12.36 -13.27 17.08
C LEU A 180 12.95 -14.57 17.65
N THR A 181 12.35 -15.69 17.31
CA THR A 181 12.89 -17.03 17.58
C THR A 181 12.96 -17.77 16.25
N GLU A 182 14.17 -18.14 15.84
CA GLU A 182 14.42 -18.71 14.51
C GLU A 182 13.83 -17.82 13.39
N GLY A 183 13.96 -16.50 13.53
CA GLY A 183 13.49 -15.53 12.56
C GLY A 183 11.99 -15.26 12.60
N ILE A 184 11.22 -15.92 13.49
CA ILE A 184 9.77 -15.73 13.62
C ILE A 184 9.45 -15.17 15.00
N GLY A 185 8.71 -14.06 15.03
CA GLY A 185 8.17 -13.42 16.20
C GLY A 185 6.66 -13.55 16.26
N VAL A 186 6.14 -13.98 17.40
CA VAL A 186 4.69 -14.10 17.63
C VAL A 186 4.22 -12.86 18.38
N LEU A 187 3.22 -12.17 17.84
CA LEU A 187 2.61 -11.03 18.51
C LEU A 187 1.75 -11.50 19.69
N GLY A 188 2.03 -10.95 20.86
CA GLY A 188 1.34 -11.28 22.10
C GLY A 188 0.00 -10.57 22.27
N GLU A 189 -0.28 -10.10 23.49
CA GLU A 189 -1.47 -9.32 23.79
C GLU A 189 -1.24 -7.85 23.42
N LEU A 190 -1.67 -7.43 22.23
CA LEU A 190 -1.58 -6.03 21.80
C LEU A 190 -2.98 -5.47 21.54
N SER A 191 -3.25 -4.24 22.00
CA SER A 191 -4.54 -3.57 21.82
C SER A 191 -4.38 -2.06 21.59
N PHE A 192 -5.35 -1.45 20.89
CA PHE A 192 -5.40 0.00 20.67
C PHE A 192 -6.15 0.71 21.80
N THR A 193 -5.63 1.85 22.26
CA THR A 193 -6.29 2.65 23.31
C THR A 193 -7.21 3.72 22.76
N ASP A 194 -6.98 4.18 21.52
CA ASP A 194 -7.78 5.19 20.84
C ASP A 194 -8.22 4.68 19.46
N ASN A 195 -9.34 5.23 18.98
CA ASN A 195 -9.85 4.91 17.65
C ASN A 195 -9.05 5.64 16.57
N SER A 196 -9.23 5.27 15.31
CA SER A 196 -8.53 5.92 14.18
C SER A 196 -9.28 7.13 13.63
N SER A 197 -10.47 7.50 14.13
CA SER A 197 -11.34 8.47 13.45
C SER A 197 -10.82 9.91 13.45
N TRP A 198 -9.83 10.21 14.30
CA TRP A 198 -9.25 11.53 14.46
C TRP A 198 -8.02 11.79 13.61
N THR A 199 -7.44 10.74 13.03
CA THR A 199 -6.33 10.91 12.10
C THR A 199 -6.83 11.38 10.75
N ARG A 200 -5.91 11.94 9.96
CA ARG A 200 -6.21 12.47 8.62
C ARG A 200 -6.80 11.39 7.71
N SER A 201 -6.18 10.22 7.73
CA SER A 201 -6.59 9.06 6.93
C SER A 201 -7.81 8.31 7.49
N ARG A 202 -8.21 8.60 8.74
CA ARG A 202 -9.17 7.82 9.54
C ARG A 202 -8.80 6.35 9.71
N LYS A 203 -7.57 5.98 9.38
CA LYS A 203 -7.06 4.61 9.39
C LYS A 203 -5.70 4.60 10.10
N PHE A 204 -5.31 3.41 10.54
CA PHE A 204 -3.97 3.12 11.04
C PHE A 204 -3.36 2.00 10.21
N ARG A 205 -2.04 1.86 10.30
CA ARG A 205 -1.28 0.67 9.91
C ARG A 205 -0.46 0.23 11.12
N LEU A 206 -0.19 -1.07 11.25
CA LEU A 206 0.85 -1.54 12.15
C LEU A 206 2.19 -1.53 11.41
N GLY A 207 3.20 -0.97 12.06
CA GLY A 207 4.59 -1.06 11.64
C GLY A 207 5.34 -2.03 12.55
N ALA A 208 6.34 -2.72 12.01
CA ALA A 208 7.28 -3.51 12.79
C ALA A 208 8.71 -3.10 12.42
N SER A 209 9.50 -2.70 13.40
CA SER A 209 10.89 -2.25 13.20
C SER A 209 11.80 -2.88 14.24
N ILE A 210 13.08 -3.04 13.92
CA ILE A 210 14.07 -3.45 14.92
C ILE A 210 14.33 -2.30 15.89
N VAL A 211 14.39 -2.57 17.19
CA VAL A 211 14.57 -1.54 18.23
C VAL A 211 15.83 -0.71 18.01
N ASP A 212 16.94 -1.36 17.65
CA ASP A 212 18.22 -0.69 17.39
C ASP A 212 18.33 -0.10 15.97
N GLY A 213 17.30 -0.27 15.12
CA GLY A 213 17.20 0.24 13.75
C GLY A 213 18.21 -0.35 12.75
N CYS A 214 19.28 -0.97 13.23
CA CYS A 214 20.32 -1.60 12.44
C CYS A 214 20.88 -2.84 13.14
N TYR A 215 21.27 -3.83 12.35
CA TYR A 215 22.02 -4.98 12.82
C TYR A 215 23.37 -5.02 12.10
N ASN A 216 24.49 -5.02 12.84
CA ASN A 216 25.85 -4.92 12.30
C ASN A 216 26.04 -3.77 11.28
N GLY A 217 25.40 -2.63 11.50
CA GLY A 217 25.45 -1.46 10.60
C GLY A 217 24.65 -1.62 9.30
N THR A 218 23.91 -2.72 9.12
CA THR A 218 22.98 -2.93 8.02
C THR A 218 21.55 -2.63 8.48
N ARG A 219 20.80 -1.81 7.72
CA ARG A 219 19.38 -1.57 7.96
C ARG A 219 18.59 -2.84 7.62
N ILE A 220 17.76 -3.28 8.55
CA ILE A 220 16.72 -4.28 8.27
C ILE A 220 15.47 -3.48 7.89
N LYS A 221 14.93 -3.71 6.70
CA LYS A 221 13.75 -2.98 6.21
C LYS A 221 12.55 -3.30 7.12
N GLU A 222 11.84 -2.26 7.54
CA GLU A 222 10.69 -2.38 8.44
C GLU A 222 9.51 -3.03 7.72
N ALA A 223 8.58 -3.61 8.45
CA ALA A 223 7.31 -4.09 7.91
C ALA A 223 6.21 -3.08 8.14
N LYS A 224 5.21 -3.05 7.26
CA LYS A 224 3.93 -2.38 7.50
C LYS A 224 2.78 -3.29 7.09
N THR A 225 1.63 -3.16 7.75
CA THR A 225 0.40 -3.83 7.33
C THR A 225 -0.37 -2.98 6.32
N GLU A 226 -1.41 -3.60 5.75
CA GLU A 226 -2.50 -2.88 5.10
C GLU A 226 -3.19 -1.90 6.06
N PRO A 227 -3.79 -0.81 5.54
CA PRO A 227 -4.45 0.20 6.36
C PRO A 227 -5.84 -0.26 6.81
N PHE A 228 -6.14 -0.09 8.10
CA PHE A 228 -7.40 -0.50 8.69
C PHE A 228 -8.00 0.57 9.60
N MET A 229 -9.30 0.49 9.82
CA MET A 229 -10.00 1.36 10.77
C MET A 229 -10.02 0.72 12.14
N VAL A 230 -9.66 1.50 13.16
CA VAL A 230 -9.86 1.12 14.57
C VAL A 230 -11.09 1.85 15.07
N LYS A 231 -12.11 1.10 15.49
CA LYS A 231 -13.38 1.64 15.96
C LYS A 231 -13.38 1.72 17.49
N ASP A 232 -14.11 2.69 18.02
CA ASP A 232 -14.37 2.73 19.46
C ASP A 232 -15.29 1.55 19.83
N HIS A 233 -14.86 0.75 20.80
CA HIS A 233 -15.63 -0.37 21.33
C HIS A 233 -17.00 0.08 21.88
N ARG A 234 -17.12 1.34 22.32
CA ARG A 234 -18.41 1.92 22.75
C ARG A 234 -19.46 1.89 21.63
N GLY A 235 -19.05 2.08 20.38
CA GLY A 235 -19.95 2.09 19.23
C GLY A 235 -20.60 0.73 18.97
N GLU A 236 -19.86 -0.36 19.17
CA GLU A 236 -20.39 -1.72 19.00
C GLU A 236 -21.30 -2.10 20.18
N LEU A 237 -20.87 -1.81 21.41
CA LEU A 237 -21.69 -2.05 22.59
C LEU A 237 -23.04 -1.34 22.52
N TYR A 238 -23.12 -0.14 21.94
CA TYR A 238 -24.37 0.63 21.84
C TYR A 238 -25.10 0.53 20.50
N LYS A 239 -24.68 -0.38 19.62
CA LYS A 239 -25.24 -0.56 18.28
C LYS A 239 -26.74 -0.87 18.33
N LYS A 240 -27.52 -0.17 17.52
CA LYS A 240 -28.95 -0.46 17.33
C LYS A 240 -29.11 -1.72 16.50
N HIS A 241 -30.07 -2.56 16.86
CA HIS A 241 -30.33 -3.79 16.12
C HIS A 241 -31.35 -3.52 15.01
N TYR A 242 -31.03 -3.99 13.80
CA TYR A 242 -31.95 -3.95 12.67
C TYR A 242 -31.88 -5.27 11.89
N PRO A 243 -32.99 -6.02 11.79
CA PRO A 243 -34.25 -5.79 12.49
C PRO A 243 -34.11 -6.07 14.01
N PRO A 244 -34.85 -5.36 14.89
CA PRO A 244 -34.87 -5.68 16.31
C PRO A 244 -35.46 -7.08 16.58
N ALA A 245 -34.82 -7.86 17.44
CA ALA A 245 -35.32 -9.13 17.93
C ALA A 245 -36.16 -8.95 19.20
N LEU A 246 -37.11 -9.86 19.45
CA LEU A 246 -38.00 -9.79 20.63
C LEU A 246 -37.25 -9.79 21.96
N MET A 247 -36.12 -10.49 22.02
CA MET A 247 -35.28 -10.62 23.21
C MET A 247 -34.23 -9.52 23.33
N ASP A 248 -34.16 -8.60 22.35
CA ASP A 248 -33.26 -7.46 22.47
C ASP A 248 -33.69 -6.57 23.62
N GLU A 249 -32.72 -5.96 24.29
CA GLU A 249 -32.99 -4.91 25.26
C GLU A 249 -33.67 -3.71 24.57
N VAL A 250 -34.60 -3.06 25.27
CA VAL A 250 -35.43 -1.98 24.69
C VAL A 250 -34.61 -0.80 24.18
N TRP A 251 -33.45 -0.55 24.77
CA TRP A 251 -32.53 0.49 24.31
C TRP A 251 -31.82 0.15 23.00
N ARG A 252 -31.94 -1.07 22.46
CA ARG A 252 -31.48 -1.41 21.10
C ARG A 252 -32.39 -0.83 20.02
N LEU A 253 -33.60 -0.38 20.37
CA LEU A 253 -34.50 0.32 19.47
C LEU A 253 -33.98 1.72 19.14
N GLU A 254 -34.34 2.21 17.95
CA GLU A 254 -34.04 3.59 17.55
C GLU A 254 -34.62 4.59 18.55
N LYS A 255 -33.93 5.72 18.74
CA LYS A 255 -34.32 6.84 19.62
C LYS A 255 -34.32 6.56 21.13
N ILE A 256 -34.03 5.33 21.58
CA ILE A 256 -33.90 5.01 23.01
C ILE A 256 -32.42 4.78 23.36
N GLY A 257 -31.71 5.74 23.93
CA GLY A 257 -30.31 5.53 24.33
C GLY A 257 -30.17 4.63 25.57
N LYS A 258 -29.12 3.77 25.63
CA LYS A 258 -28.79 3.03 26.85
C LYS A 258 -28.54 4.02 27.99
N ASP A 259 -29.12 3.73 29.15
CA ASP A 259 -29.11 4.59 30.35
C ASP A 259 -29.64 6.02 30.15
N GLY A 260 -30.31 6.28 29.03
CA GLY A 260 -30.99 7.54 28.75
C GLY A 260 -32.31 7.69 29.51
N ALA A 261 -32.92 8.88 29.40
CA ALA A 261 -34.19 9.19 30.11
C ALA A 261 -35.31 8.18 29.78
N PHE A 262 -35.49 7.85 28.50
CA PHE A 262 -36.49 6.87 28.08
C PHE A 262 -36.17 5.46 28.60
N HIS A 263 -34.91 5.01 28.51
CA HIS A 263 -34.51 3.69 29.01
C HIS A 263 -34.80 3.55 30.51
N LYS A 264 -34.42 4.55 31.31
CA LYS A 264 -34.67 4.56 32.75
C LYS A 264 -36.15 4.52 33.09
N ARG A 265 -36.99 5.33 32.43
CA ARG A 265 -38.45 5.33 32.65
C ARG A 265 -39.11 4.01 32.26
N LEU A 266 -38.70 3.41 31.14
CA LEU A 266 -39.19 2.11 30.70
C LEU A 266 -38.76 0.99 31.66
N SER A 267 -37.52 1.03 32.15
CA SER A 267 -36.99 0.04 33.09
C SER A 267 -37.70 0.08 34.45
N ILE A 268 -38.06 1.27 34.96
CA ILE A 268 -38.89 1.43 36.18
C ILE A 268 -40.25 0.73 36.03
N GLU A 269 -40.80 0.72 34.82
CA GLU A 269 -42.07 0.08 34.48
C GLU A 269 -41.90 -1.41 34.08
N ASN A 270 -40.72 -1.99 34.31
CA ASN A 270 -40.33 -3.36 33.92
C ASN A 270 -40.37 -3.63 32.40
N ILE A 271 -40.26 -2.60 31.57
CA ILE A 271 -40.17 -2.73 30.10
C ILE A 271 -38.70 -2.77 29.71
N ASN A 272 -38.11 -3.96 29.76
CA ASN A 272 -36.67 -4.13 29.54
C ASN A 272 -36.36 -4.69 28.15
N THR A 273 -37.29 -5.42 27.52
CA THR A 273 -37.10 -6.03 26.21
C THR A 273 -38.00 -5.43 25.12
N VAL A 274 -37.65 -5.68 23.86
CA VAL A 274 -38.51 -5.33 22.71
C VAL A 274 -39.87 -6.04 22.81
N LYS A 275 -39.91 -7.27 23.32
CA LYS A 275 -41.17 -8.00 23.58
C LYS A 275 -42.06 -7.24 24.57
N ASP A 276 -41.51 -6.78 25.69
CA ASP A 276 -42.28 -6.03 26.70
C ASP A 276 -42.80 -4.72 26.11
N PHE A 277 -41.96 -4.03 25.34
CA PHE A 277 -42.30 -2.78 24.67
C PHE A 277 -43.46 -2.96 23.68
N LEU A 278 -43.40 -4.01 22.85
CA LEU A 278 -44.49 -4.35 21.92
C LEU A 278 -45.76 -4.79 22.67
N THR A 279 -45.62 -5.57 23.74
CA THR A 279 -46.76 -6.01 24.56
C THR A 279 -47.51 -4.81 25.12
N LEU A 280 -46.79 -3.82 25.66
CA LEU A 280 -47.42 -2.60 26.16
C LEU A 280 -47.97 -1.74 25.02
N LEU A 281 -47.31 -1.67 23.86
CA LEU A 281 -47.82 -0.95 22.69
C LEU A 281 -49.20 -1.47 22.26
N TYR A 282 -49.41 -2.79 22.28
CA TYR A 282 -50.70 -3.40 21.91
C TYR A 282 -51.73 -3.39 23.04
N THR A 283 -51.29 -3.45 24.31
CA THR A 283 -52.21 -3.51 25.47
C THR A 283 -52.66 -2.12 25.92
N ASP A 284 -51.73 -1.16 26.00
CA ASP A 284 -51.99 0.22 26.42
C ASP A 284 -50.99 1.20 25.77
N ALA A 285 -51.28 1.54 24.52
CA ALA A 285 -50.48 2.47 23.74
C ALA A 285 -50.39 3.88 24.37
N THR A 286 -51.41 4.28 25.15
CA THR A 286 -51.46 5.61 25.78
C THR A 286 -50.44 5.71 26.90
N ARG A 287 -50.35 4.68 27.74
CA ARG A 287 -49.33 4.60 28.79
C ARG A 287 -47.92 4.59 28.22
N LEU A 288 -47.66 3.81 27.17
CA LEU A 288 -46.35 3.79 26.52
C LEU A 288 -45.99 5.18 25.94
N ARG A 289 -46.95 5.87 25.32
CA ARG A 289 -46.74 7.23 24.79
C ARG A 289 -46.38 8.22 25.89
N ASN A 290 -46.98 8.11 27.07
CA ASN A 290 -46.64 8.97 28.21
C ASN A 290 -45.21 8.72 28.72
N LEU A 291 -44.75 7.46 28.73
CA LEU A 291 -43.38 7.10 29.12
C LEU A 291 -42.33 7.60 28.12
N CYS A 292 -42.69 7.68 26.84
CA CYS A 292 -41.82 8.16 25.75
C CYS A 292 -42.02 9.64 25.39
N ARG A 293 -42.76 10.42 26.20
CA ARG A 293 -42.97 11.84 25.98
C ARG A 293 -41.76 12.66 26.42
N TYR A 294 -41.33 13.62 25.60
CA TYR A 294 -40.29 14.59 25.95
C TYR A 294 -40.76 15.53 27.06
#